data_AF-A0A7K4BZ39-F1
#
_entry.id   AF-A0A7K4BZ39-F1
#
_cell.length_a   1.000
_cell.length_b   1.000
_cell.length_c   1.000
_cell.angle_alpha   90.00
_cell.angle_beta   90.00
_cell.angle_gamma   90.00
#
_symmetry.space_group_name_H-M   'P 1'
#
loop_
_entity.id
_entity.type
_entity.pdbx_description
1 polymer ?
#
loop_
_entity_poly.entity_id
_entity_poly.type
_entity_poly.pdbx_seq_one_letter_code
_entity_poly.pdbx_strand_id
1 'polypeptide(L)'
;MEKLKQRVENTITTINDIHDSLNIVIWKKLNQKGFVFELERSAKKIKNLLLDIEELNRELKLLMEKNTPELDTLIIEINKQLEIIETNLALEKAKKFKEETLDILETQEVPELYDSIQQKIIILMLRARNEIEKVKTFLLVKDEPPIRKGNTAKALVEIIQKQENELRQAKERNLELKRKNFFGSIEEISTADIEKGLHETDKLLTESVTESKKALKNHLAQLNYVEGSFIQLKNEIEKIEDQHSRFTKKSLELIKDLKKERDFARKIALEVEQETIAVKNSYTHQLLDFEKRKSEIEEKIKQKYQKETEKLKNEIEEKRLSSVNLMKIVEEQEKEIKILKQKLEKGK
;
A
#
# COMPACT_ATOMS: atom_id res chain seq x y z
N MET A 1 13.22 7.06 -24.32
CA MET A 1 13.42 7.65 -22.99
C MET A 1 14.76 7.26 -22.39
N GLU A 2 15.04 5.97 -22.18
CA GLU A 2 16.33 5.53 -21.59
C GLU A 2 17.58 5.97 -22.37
N LYS A 3 17.56 5.87 -23.70
CA LYS A 3 18.66 6.35 -24.56
C LYS A 3 18.92 7.87 -24.43
N LEU A 4 17.87 8.67 -24.30
CA LEU A 4 17.94 10.12 -24.15
C LEU A 4 18.50 10.50 -22.77
N LYS A 5 18.09 9.79 -21.72
CA LYS A 5 18.63 9.96 -20.35
C LYS A 5 20.11 9.62 -20.28
N GLN A 6 20.51 8.49 -20.88
CA GLN A 6 21.92 8.11 -20.96
C GLN A 6 22.75 9.17 -21.70
N ARG A 7 22.18 9.74 -22.77
CA ARG A 7 22.82 10.80 -23.54
C ARG A 7 22.97 12.09 -22.72
N VAL A 8 21.95 12.51 -21.97
CA VAL A 8 22.03 13.62 -21.02
C VAL A 8 23.15 13.43 -19.99
N GLU A 9 23.26 12.24 -19.38
CA GLU A 9 24.32 11.96 -18.40
C GLU A 9 25.72 11.95 -19.04
N ASN A 10 25.84 11.42 -20.26
CA ASN A 10 27.10 11.47 -21.01
C ASN A 10 27.49 12.93 -21.34
N THR A 11 26.52 13.79 -21.70
CA THR A 11 26.74 15.22 -21.95
C THR A 11 27.17 15.94 -20.69
N ILE A 12 26.54 15.66 -19.53
CA ILE A 12 26.94 16.23 -18.23
C ILE A 12 28.37 15.82 -17.87
N THR A 13 28.70 14.54 -18.06
CA THR A 13 30.05 14.02 -17.81
C THR A 13 31.07 14.73 -18.69
N THR A 14 30.78 14.89 -19.97
CA THR A 14 31.64 15.61 -20.92
C THR A 14 31.84 17.08 -20.54
N ILE A 15 30.79 17.77 -20.08
CA ILE A 15 30.89 19.16 -19.60
C ILE A 15 31.80 19.25 -18.38
N ASN A 16 31.66 18.31 -17.44
CA ASN A 16 32.48 18.26 -16.23
C ASN A 16 33.94 17.98 -16.57
N ASP A 17 34.21 17.04 -17.46
CA ASP A 17 35.56 16.73 -17.92
C ASP A 17 36.25 17.93 -18.59
N ILE A 18 35.51 18.75 -19.35
CA ILE A 18 36.03 19.99 -19.93
C ILE A 18 36.32 20.99 -18.82
N HIS A 19 35.34 21.26 -17.96
CA HIS A 19 35.44 22.20 -16.85
C HIS A 19 36.60 21.87 -15.91
N ASP A 20 36.78 20.61 -15.54
CA ASP A 20 37.82 20.16 -14.64
C ASP A 20 39.19 20.23 -15.33
N SER A 21 39.28 19.86 -16.61
CA SER A 21 40.52 20.00 -17.38
C SER A 21 40.99 21.46 -17.49
N LEU A 22 40.05 22.40 -17.57
CA LEU A 22 40.34 23.83 -17.58
C LEU A 22 40.73 24.36 -16.21
N ASN A 23 40.23 23.81 -15.10
CA ASN A 23 40.64 24.27 -13.77
C ASN A 23 42.00 23.74 -13.33
N ILE A 24 42.44 22.58 -13.85
CA ILE A 24 43.73 21.96 -13.50
C ILE A 24 44.91 22.77 -14.07
N VAL A 25 44.78 23.29 -15.29
CA VAL A 25 45.87 23.98 -15.99
C VAL A 25 45.58 25.48 -16.06
N ILE A 26 46.40 26.29 -15.40
CA ILE A 26 46.26 27.76 -15.42
C ILE A 26 46.88 28.30 -16.72
N TRP A 27 46.06 28.74 -17.66
CA TRP A 27 46.51 29.16 -19.00
C TRP A 27 47.36 30.43 -18.96
N LYS A 28 47.17 31.28 -17.95
CA LYS A 28 48.03 32.44 -17.66
C LYS A 28 49.51 32.09 -17.48
N LYS A 29 49.82 30.85 -17.09
CA LYS A 29 51.19 30.37 -16.81
C LYS A 29 51.80 29.57 -17.98
N LEU A 30 51.05 29.38 -19.06
CA LEU A 30 51.50 28.61 -20.22
C LEU A 30 52.24 29.51 -21.19
N ASN A 31 53.27 28.95 -21.81
CA ASN A 31 53.88 29.58 -22.97
C ASN A 31 52.96 29.46 -24.21
N GLN A 32 53.22 30.21 -25.27
CA GLN A 32 52.41 30.21 -26.50
C GLN A 32 52.14 28.80 -27.04
N LYS A 33 53.16 27.93 -27.09
CA LYS A 33 53.00 26.54 -27.58
C LYS A 33 52.08 25.72 -26.67
N GLY A 34 52.20 25.86 -25.36
CA GLY A 34 51.35 25.21 -24.37
C GLY A 34 49.91 25.75 -24.41
N PHE A 35 49.74 27.06 -24.58
CA PHE A 35 48.44 27.70 -24.74
C PHE A 35 47.74 27.21 -26.02
N VAL A 36 48.42 27.19 -27.17
CA VAL A 36 47.86 26.69 -28.43
C VAL A 36 47.45 25.22 -28.30
N PHE A 37 48.27 24.39 -27.64
CA PHE A 37 47.94 22.97 -27.41
C PHE A 37 46.69 22.79 -26.54
N GLU A 38 46.59 23.49 -25.41
CA GLU A 38 45.43 23.37 -24.52
C GLU A 38 44.17 24.02 -25.11
N LEU A 39 44.32 25.11 -25.87
CA LEU A 39 43.24 25.75 -26.59
C LEU A 39 42.70 24.84 -27.71
N GLU A 40 43.57 24.21 -28.50
CA GLU A 40 43.19 23.20 -29.52
C GLU A 40 42.45 22.02 -28.90
N ARG A 41 42.99 21.48 -27.81
CA ARG A 41 42.40 20.36 -27.09
C ARG A 41 41.02 20.70 -26.57
N SER A 42 40.87 21.90 -25.98
CA SER A 42 39.60 22.39 -25.45
C SER A 42 38.60 22.68 -26.57
N ALA A 43 39.03 23.33 -27.66
CA ALA A 43 38.20 23.58 -28.84
C ALA A 43 37.62 22.29 -29.41
N LYS A 44 38.44 21.24 -29.56
CA LYS A 44 38.00 19.93 -30.04
C LYS A 44 36.95 19.30 -29.12
N LYS A 45 37.15 19.37 -27.80
CA LYS A 45 36.17 18.85 -26.83
C LYS A 45 34.86 19.64 -26.85
N ILE A 46 34.92 20.98 -26.92
CA ILE A 46 33.73 21.85 -26.99
C ILE A 46 32.97 21.60 -28.30
N LYS A 47 33.67 21.34 -29.42
CA LYS A 47 33.05 20.99 -30.69
C LYS A 47 32.31 19.65 -30.64
N ASN A 48 32.89 18.65 -29.98
CA ASN A 48 32.19 17.38 -29.75
C ASN A 48 30.97 17.57 -28.84
N LEU A 49 31.12 18.35 -27.77
CA LEU A 49 30.02 18.70 -26.87
C LEU A 49 28.88 19.41 -27.62
N LEU A 50 29.20 20.33 -28.54
CA LEU A 50 28.22 21.00 -29.36
C LEU A 50 27.38 20.00 -30.18
N LEU A 51 28.03 19.02 -30.82
CA LEU A 51 27.33 17.97 -31.57
C LEU A 51 26.38 17.17 -30.67
N ASP A 52 26.85 16.80 -29.47
CA ASP A 52 26.02 16.09 -28.49
C ASP A 52 24.79 16.91 -28.06
N ILE A 53 24.98 18.22 -27.83
CA ILE A 53 23.90 19.15 -27.46
C ILE A 53 22.93 19.37 -28.63
N GLU A 54 23.42 19.47 -29.87
CA GLU A 54 22.57 19.59 -31.07
C GLU A 54 21.73 18.33 -31.31
N GLU A 55 22.31 17.15 -31.17
CA GLU A 55 21.59 15.88 -31.24
C GLU A 55 20.53 15.79 -30.13
N LEU A 56 20.90 16.13 -28.90
CA LEU A 56 20.01 16.14 -27.75
C LEU A 56 18.85 17.14 -27.94
N ASN A 57 19.11 18.32 -28.48
CA ASN A 57 18.08 19.31 -28.80
C ASN A 57 17.13 18.83 -29.92
N ARG A 58 17.65 18.11 -30.93
CA ARG A 58 16.80 17.47 -31.97
C ARG A 58 15.91 16.40 -31.36
N GLU A 59 16.47 15.52 -30.52
CA GLU A 59 15.71 14.47 -29.84
C GLU A 59 14.64 15.06 -28.90
N LEU A 60 14.93 16.16 -28.20
CA LEU A 60 13.96 16.87 -27.37
C LEU A 60 12.82 17.51 -28.20
N LYS A 61 13.14 18.16 -29.32
CA LYS A 61 12.13 18.75 -30.22
C LYS A 61 11.17 17.72 -30.80
N LEU A 62 11.65 16.50 -31.06
CA LEU A 62 10.82 15.37 -31.53
C LEU A 62 9.77 14.92 -30.50
N LEU A 63 9.93 15.25 -29.22
CA LEU A 63 8.95 14.89 -28.19
C LEU A 63 7.66 15.75 -28.29
N MET A 64 7.70 16.91 -28.97
CA MET A 64 6.54 17.81 -29.22
C MET A 64 5.66 18.10 -27.98
N GLU A 65 6.27 18.20 -26.80
CA GLU A 65 5.58 18.39 -25.52
C GLU A 65 5.63 19.84 -25.03
N LYS A 66 4.56 20.28 -24.33
CA LYS A 66 4.52 21.60 -23.67
C LYS A 66 5.60 21.67 -22.58
N ASN A 67 6.31 22.79 -22.49
CA ASN A 67 7.40 23.06 -21.53
C ASN A 67 8.68 22.23 -21.72
N THR A 68 8.93 21.72 -22.93
CA THR A 68 10.22 21.11 -23.27
C THR A 68 11.32 22.17 -23.20
N PRO A 69 12.43 21.94 -22.48
CA PRO A 69 13.56 22.89 -22.45
C PRO A 69 14.15 23.10 -23.85
N GLU A 70 14.37 24.36 -24.23
CA GLU A 70 14.95 24.74 -25.52
C GLU A 70 16.45 25.03 -25.39
N LEU A 71 17.27 24.31 -26.16
CA LEU A 71 18.73 24.47 -26.11
C LEU A 71 19.30 25.34 -27.25
N ASP A 72 18.43 25.92 -28.08
CA ASP A 72 18.84 26.73 -29.24
C ASP A 72 19.71 27.92 -28.84
N THR A 73 19.38 28.58 -27.72
CA THR A 73 20.15 29.71 -27.18
C THR A 73 21.55 29.29 -26.75
N LEU A 74 21.67 28.14 -26.09
CA LEU A 74 22.96 27.56 -25.69
C LEU A 74 23.79 27.14 -26.91
N ILE A 75 23.18 26.52 -27.92
CA ILE A 75 23.84 26.12 -29.16
C ILE A 75 24.42 27.34 -29.88
N ILE A 76 23.66 28.43 -29.99
CA ILE A 76 24.14 29.69 -30.59
C ILE A 76 25.30 30.26 -29.79
N GLU A 77 25.22 30.25 -28.46
CA GLU A 77 26.29 30.76 -27.60
C GLU A 77 27.58 29.93 -27.70
N ILE A 78 27.47 28.59 -27.71
CA ILE A 78 28.62 27.69 -27.88
C ILE A 78 29.26 27.88 -29.26
N ASN A 79 28.46 27.97 -30.33
CA ASN A 79 28.96 28.23 -31.68
C ASN A 79 29.75 29.54 -31.75
N LYS A 80 29.18 30.63 -31.21
CA LYS A 80 29.85 31.92 -31.18
C LYS A 80 31.18 31.89 -30.41
N GLN A 81 31.23 31.17 -29.30
CA GLN A 81 32.49 31.02 -28.54
C GLN A 81 33.50 30.13 -29.26
N LEU A 82 33.06 29.08 -29.95
CA LEU A 82 33.93 28.26 -30.80
C LEU A 82 34.54 29.07 -31.93
N GLU A 83 33.78 29.92 -32.61
CA GLU A 83 34.32 30.83 -33.65
C GLU A 83 35.40 31.76 -33.10
N ILE A 84 35.19 32.32 -31.90
CA ILE A 84 36.18 33.16 -31.21
C ILE A 84 37.43 32.35 -30.86
N ILE A 85 37.26 31.12 -30.36
CA ILE A 85 38.38 30.22 -30.03
C ILE A 85 39.17 29.84 -31.28
N GLU A 86 38.50 29.46 -32.36
CA GLU A 86 39.13 29.08 -33.63
C GLU A 86 39.86 30.29 -34.27
N THR A 87 39.28 31.49 -34.20
CA THR A 87 39.91 32.72 -34.68
C THR A 87 41.17 33.05 -33.87
N ASN A 88 41.09 32.98 -32.54
CA ASN A 88 42.25 33.21 -31.66
C ASN A 88 43.35 32.16 -31.88
N LEU A 89 42.96 30.90 -32.09
CA LEU A 89 43.88 29.81 -32.38
C LEU A 89 44.58 30.00 -33.73
N ALA A 90 43.88 30.49 -34.76
CA ALA A 90 44.49 30.85 -36.03
C ALA A 90 45.45 32.03 -35.90
N LEU A 91 45.11 33.06 -35.12
CA LEU A 91 45.96 34.22 -34.86
C LEU A 91 47.23 33.82 -34.09
N GLU A 92 47.11 33.00 -33.05
CA GLU A 92 48.27 32.53 -32.27
C GLU A 92 49.16 31.57 -33.07
N LYS A 93 48.61 30.78 -33.99
CA LYS A 93 49.41 29.96 -34.92
C LYS A 93 50.08 30.76 -36.03
N ALA A 94 49.47 31.86 -36.47
CA ALA A 94 49.99 32.71 -37.54
C ALA A 94 51.15 33.62 -37.07
N LYS A 95 51.31 33.81 -35.76
CA LYS A 95 52.48 34.48 -35.18
C LYS A 95 53.74 33.63 -35.48
N LYS A 96 54.57 34.10 -36.41
CA LYS A 96 55.87 33.46 -36.70
C LYS A 96 56.84 33.70 -35.55
N PHE A 97 57.44 32.62 -35.06
CA PHE A 97 58.60 32.65 -34.18
C PHE A 97 59.76 33.35 -34.94
N LYS A 98 60.31 34.44 -34.40
CA LYS A 98 61.62 34.92 -34.85
C LYS A 98 62.66 34.01 -34.20
N GLU A 99 63.20 33.06 -34.95
CA GLU A 99 64.10 31.99 -34.47
C GLU A 99 65.49 32.46 -33.98
N GLU A 100 65.75 33.76 -33.79
CA GLU A 100 67.09 34.27 -33.43
C GLU A 100 67.27 34.73 -31.98
N THR A 101 66.29 34.56 -31.09
CA THR A 101 66.47 34.83 -29.65
C THR A 101 66.19 33.58 -28.83
N LEU A 102 67.20 32.72 -28.75
CA LEU A 102 67.43 31.84 -27.61
C LEU A 102 67.68 32.72 -26.37
N ASP A 103 66.64 33.27 -25.76
CA ASP A 103 66.77 33.78 -24.40
C ASP A 103 65.47 33.69 -23.59
N ILE A 104 65.68 33.40 -22.31
CA ILE A 104 64.77 32.81 -21.33
C ILE A 104 63.58 33.71 -20.89
N LEU A 105 63.30 34.82 -21.57
CA LEU A 105 62.37 35.85 -21.09
C LEU A 105 61.66 36.62 -22.23
N GLU A 106 61.16 35.93 -23.26
CA GLU A 106 60.26 36.58 -24.23
C GLU A 106 58.83 36.76 -23.66
N THR A 107 58.69 37.79 -22.82
CA THR A 107 57.44 38.50 -22.53
C THR A 107 56.89 39.16 -23.81
N GLN A 108 56.31 38.37 -24.70
CA GLN A 108 55.27 38.82 -25.65
C GLN A 108 54.01 37.95 -25.57
N GLU A 109 53.84 37.27 -24.44
CA GLU A 109 52.60 36.58 -24.11
C GLU A 109 51.66 37.61 -23.47
N VAL A 110 50.36 37.50 -23.74
CA VAL A 110 49.34 38.29 -23.05
C VAL A 110 48.66 37.36 -22.04
N PRO A 111 49.26 37.08 -20.86
CA PRO A 111 48.72 36.17 -19.86
C PRO A 111 47.27 36.48 -19.49
N GLU A 112 46.90 37.76 -19.49
CA GLU A 112 45.55 38.22 -19.20
C GLU A 112 44.54 37.84 -20.29
N LEU A 113 44.97 37.76 -21.55
CA LEU A 113 44.11 37.31 -22.66
C LEU A 113 43.87 35.81 -22.57
N TYR A 114 44.91 35.02 -22.23
CA TYR A 114 44.80 33.58 -22.07
C TYR A 114 43.88 33.22 -20.90
N ASP A 115 44.04 33.92 -19.76
CA ASP A 115 43.13 33.80 -18.61
C ASP A 115 41.70 34.22 -18.97
N SER A 116 41.53 35.34 -19.71
CA SER A 116 40.21 35.79 -20.16
C SER A 116 39.48 34.77 -21.04
N ILE A 117 40.20 34.10 -21.95
CA ILE A 117 39.63 33.04 -22.79
C ILE A 117 39.29 31.82 -21.94
N GLN A 118 40.18 31.40 -21.03
CA GLN A 118 39.95 30.30 -20.11
C GLN A 118 38.68 30.52 -19.27
N GLN A 119 38.54 31.69 -18.65
CA GLN A 119 37.38 32.05 -17.83
C GLN A 119 36.08 32.08 -18.65
N LYS A 120 36.11 32.59 -19.89
CA LYS A 120 34.94 32.56 -20.78
C LYS A 120 34.49 31.14 -21.09
N ILE A 121 35.43 30.22 -21.31
CA ILE A 121 35.10 28.80 -21.54
C ILE A 121 34.51 28.17 -20.27
N ILE A 122 35.10 28.44 -19.09
CA ILE A 122 34.59 27.93 -17.80
C ILE A 122 33.14 28.40 -17.56
N ILE A 123 32.87 29.70 -17.76
CA ILE A 123 31.52 30.28 -17.60
C ILE A 123 30.53 29.62 -18.58
N LEU A 124 30.96 29.39 -19.83
CA LEU A 124 30.14 28.71 -20.83
C LEU A 124 29.82 27.26 -20.42
N MET A 125 30.80 26.52 -19.88
CA MET A 125 30.58 25.14 -19.40
C MET A 125 29.61 25.10 -18.22
N LEU A 126 29.71 26.04 -17.28
CA LEU A 126 28.77 26.14 -16.15
C LEU A 126 27.34 26.44 -16.61
N ARG A 127 27.18 27.31 -17.61
CA ARG A 127 25.87 27.57 -18.24
C ARG A 127 25.33 26.34 -18.97
N ALA A 128 26.18 25.68 -19.76
CA ALA A 128 25.82 24.44 -20.45
C ALA A 128 25.35 23.38 -19.45
N ARG A 129 26.06 23.22 -18.33
CA ARG A 129 25.67 22.30 -17.25
C ARG A 129 24.28 22.62 -16.71
N ASN A 130 24.01 23.89 -16.41
CA ASN A 130 22.71 24.32 -15.90
C ASN A 130 21.55 24.01 -16.86
N GLU A 131 21.73 24.27 -18.16
CA GLU A 131 20.68 23.97 -19.14
C GLU A 131 20.45 22.46 -19.34
N ILE A 132 21.52 21.66 -19.32
CA ILE A 132 21.41 20.20 -19.42
C ILE A 132 20.80 19.59 -18.13
N GLU A 133 21.05 20.16 -16.95
CA GLU A 133 20.38 19.75 -15.70
C GLU A 133 18.87 20.04 -15.72
N LYS A 134 18.42 21.12 -16.37
CA LYS A 134 16.98 21.35 -16.60
C LYS A 134 16.38 20.25 -17.47
N VAL A 135 17.10 19.82 -18.51
CA VAL A 135 16.68 18.67 -19.35
C VAL A 135 16.60 17.39 -18.51
N LYS A 136 17.62 17.11 -17.69
CA LYS A 136 17.62 15.96 -16.79
C LYS A 136 16.41 15.97 -15.86
N THR A 137 16.12 17.10 -15.24
CA THR A 137 14.97 17.30 -14.35
C THR A 137 13.65 17.05 -15.09
N PHE A 138 13.51 17.60 -16.30
CA PHE A 138 12.34 17.37 -17.15
C PHE A 138 12.12 15.87 -17.44
N LEU A 139 13.19 15.14 -17.77
CA LEU A 139 13.11 13.69 -18.04
C LEU A 139 12.85 12.85 -16.78
N LEU A 140 13.28 13.30 -15.60
CA LEU A 140 13.01 12.64 -14.32
C LEU A 140 11.54 12.79 -13.91
N VAL A 141 10.98 14.00 -14.03
CA VAL A 141 9.56 14.29 -13.75
C VAL A 141 8.63 13.45 -14.63
N LYS A 142 9.08 13.04 -15.82
CA LYS A 142 8.30 12.24 -16.77
C LYS A 142 8.27 10.74 -16.45
N ASP A 143 9.33 10.20 -15.86
CA ASP A 143 9.45 8.75 -15.59
C ASP A 143 8.99 8.37 -14.18
N GLU A 144 8.86 9.32 -13.25
CA GLU A 144 8.20 9.06 -11.97
C GLU A 144 6.67 9.06 -12.15
N PRO A 145 5.95 8.00 -11.73
CA PRO A 145 4.50 8.03 -11.74
C PRO A 145 4.06 9.22 -10.89
N PRO A 146 3.04 10.00 -11.33
CA PRO A 146 2.63 11.20 -10.60
C PRO A 146 2.31 10.78 -9.17
N ILE A 147 3.18 11.20 -8.25
CA ILE A 147 3.03 11.00 -6.81
C ILE A 147 1.59 11.38 -6.52
N ARG A 148 0.84 10.39 -6.01
CA ARG A 148 -0.60 10.49 -5.72
C ARG A 148 -0.90 11.91 -5.23
N LYS A 149 -1.74 12.63 -5.98
CA LYS A 149 -2.22 13.99 -5.74
C LYS A 149 -2.64 14.20 -4.28
N GLY A 150 -1.69 14.50 -3.41
CA GLY A 150 -1.92 15.00 -2.06
C GLY A 150 -1.79 16.51 -2.08
N ASN A 151 -2.68 17.22 -1.38
CA ASN A 151 -2.69 18.67 -1.28
C ASN A 151 -1.31 19.28 -0.95
N THR A 152 -0.44 18.51 -0.28
CA THR A 152 0.95 18.87 0.03
C THR A 152 1.83 19.10 -1.20
N ALA A 153 1.68 18.30 -2.27
CA ALA A 153 2.48 18.45 -3.49
C ALA A 153 2.06 19.68 -4.31
N LYS A 154 0.75 19.99 -4.34
CA LYS A 154 0.26 21.24 -4.92
C LYS A 154 0.76 22.45 -4.12
N ALA A 155 0.69 22.38 -2.80
CA ALA A 155 1.19 23.45 -1.93
C ALA A 155 2.70 23.68 -2.11
N LEU A 156 3.50 22.62 -2.25
CA LEU A 156 4.93 22.74 -2.49
C LEU A 156 5.25 23.34 -3.86
N VAL A 157 4.54 22.93 -4.92
CA VAL A 157 4.71 23.53 -6.26
C VAL A 157 4.30 25.00 -6.28
N GLU A 158 3.21 25.36 -5.62
CA GLU A 158 2.77 26.76 -5.49
C GLU A 158 3.79 27.60 -4.70
N ILE A 159 4.38 27.05 -3.63
CA ILE A 159 5.44 27.72 -2.87
C ILE A 159 6.69 27.91 -3.72
N ILE A 160 7.11 26.89 -4.47
CA ILE A 160 8.29 26.97 -5.36
C ILE A 160 8.06 28.01 -6.47
N GLN A 161 6.89 28.01 -7.12
CA GLN A 161 6.55 29.02 -8.13
C GLN A 161 6.51 30.43 -7.56
N LYS A 162 6.01 30.59 -6.32
CA LYS A 162 6.02 31.87 -5.63
C LYS A 162 7.45 32.35 -5.35
N GLN A 163 8.33 31.46 -4.87
CA GLN A 163 9.73 31.77 -4.62
C GLN A 163 10.51 32.08 -5.92
N GLU A 164 10.23 31.38 -7.02
CA GLU A 164 10.83 31.69 -8.33
C GLU A 164 10.40 33.08 -8.83
N ASN A 165 9.13 33.44 -8.64
CA ASN A 165 8.63 34.77 -9.00
C ASN A 165 9.26 35.86 -8.12
N GLU A 166 9.38 35.64 -6.81
CA GLU A 166 10.07 36.55 -5.90
C GLU A 166 11.56 36.72 -6.28
N LEU A 167 12.24 35.63 -6.63
CA LEU A 167 13.63 35.66 -7.08
C LEU A 167 13.80 36.41 -8.41
N ARG A 168 12.85 36.23 -9.34
CA ARG A 168 12.84 36.95 -10.62
C ARG A 168 12.64 38.46 -10.40
N GLN A 169 11.67 38.84 -9.56
CA GLN A 169 11.45 40.24 -9.19
C GLN A 169 12.68 40.85 -8.49
N ALA A 170 13.35 40.10 -7.62
CA ALA A 170 14.58 40.55 -6.97
C ALA A 170 15.72 40.76 -7.97
N LYS A 171 15.85 39.88 -8.99
CA LYS A 171 16.83 40.04 -10.08
C LYS A 171 16.52 41.26 -10.95
N GLU A 172 15.26 41.48 -11.30
CA GLU A 172 14.83 42.66 -12.06
C GLU A 172 15.11 43.95 -11.26
N ARG A 173 14.75 44.00 -9.97
CA ARG A 173 15.10 45.12 -9.08
C ARG A 173 16.62 45.33 -8.96
N ASN A 174 17.40 44.25 -8.87
CA ASN A 174 18.86 44.36 -8.79
C ASN A 174 19.46 44.91 -10.11
N LEU A 175 18.91 44.51 -11.25
CA LEU A 175 19.29 45.06 -12.55
C LEU A 175 18.89 46.52 -12.70
N GLU A 176 17.71 46.91 -12.22
CA GLU A 176 17.29 48.32 -12.17
C GLU A 176 18.17 49.15 -11.25
N LEU A 177 18.51 48.67 -10.06
CA LEU A 177 19.42 49.33 -9.13
C LEU A 177 20.84 49.43 -9.71
N LYS A 178 21.33 48.38 -10.39
CA LYS A 178 22.60 48.42 -11.11
C LYS A 178 22.57 49.43 -12.24
N ARG A 179 21.47 49.52 -13.00
CA ARG A 179 21.29 50.56 -14.05
C ARG A 179 21.26 51.96 -13.44
N LYS A 180 20.52 52.18 -12.35
CA LYS A 180 20.49 53.45 -11.62
C LYS A 180 21.87 53.85 -11.08
N ASN A 181 22.63 52.90 -10.52
CA ASN A 181 23.99 53.14 -10.03
C ASN A 181 25.00 53.37 -11.16
N PHE A 182 24.85 52.69 -12.31
CA PHE A 182 25.77 52.85 -13.47
C PHE A 182 25.56 54.15 -14.24
N PHE A 183 24.32 54.67 -14.32
CA PHE A 183 24.00 55.90 -15.05
C PHE A 183 24.18 57.18 -14.22
N GLY A 184 24.77 57.11 -13.02
CA GLY A 184 25.19 58.30 -12.29
C GLY A 184 24.06 59.27 -11.94
N SER A 185 22.83 58.78 -11.74
CA SER A 185 21.75 59.58 -11.13
C SER A 185 21.90 59.60 -9.61
N ILE A 186 23.07 60.00 -9.12
CA ILE A 186 23.15 60.55 -7.77
C ILE A 186 22.73 62.01 -7.96
N GLU A 187 21.42 62.25 -7.97
CA GLU A 187 20.95 63.48 -7.34
C GLU A 187 21.50 63.41 -5.91
N GLU A 188 22.26 64.42 -5.49
CA GLU A 188 22.73 64.51 -4.11
C GLU A 188 21.51 64.44 -3.19
N ILE A 189 21.25 63.25 -2.64
CA ILE A 189 20.17 63.03 -1.68
C ILE A 189 20.50 63.94 -0.51
N SER A 190 19.70 64.99 -0.33
CA SER A 190 19.90 65.94 0.74
C SER A 190 19.82 65.21 2.07
N THR A 191 20.53 65.69 3.10
CA THR A 191 20.39 65.16 4.47
C THR A 191 18.93 65.12 4.93
N ALA A 192 18.09 66.05 4.45
CA ALA A 192 16.65 66.07 4.67
C ALA A 192 15.91 64.86 4.05
N ASP A 193 16.36 64.38 2.89
CA ASP A 193 15.75 63.22 2.22
C ASP A 193 16.16 61.91 2.91
N ILE A 194 17.39 61.84 3.46
CA ILE A 194 17.83 60.72 4.29
C ILE A 194 17.04 60.69 5.60
N GLU A 195 16.86 61.83 6.28
CA GLU A 195 16.06 61.92 7.49
C GLU A 195 14.60 61.52 7.25
N LYS A 196 14.01 61.98 6.14
CA LYS A 196 12.66 61.60 5.75
C LYS A 196 12.55 60.09 5.46
N GLY A 197 13.50 59.53 4.73
CA GLY A 197 13.57 58.09 4.47
C GLY A 197 13.72 57.28 5.76
N LEU A 198 14.55 57.76 6.69
CA LEU A 198 14.72 57.13 8.00
C LEU A 198 13.41 57.15 8.80
N HIS A 199 12.70 58.27 8.80
CA HIS A 199 11.43 58.41 9.51
C HIS A 199 10.31 57.55 8.89
N GLU A 200 10.28 57.44 7.56
CA GLU A 200 9.40 56.52 6.86
C GLU A 200 9.73 55.06 7.19
N THR A 201 11.01 54.69 7.25
CA THR A 201 11.41 53.33 7.65
C THR A 201 11.07 53.03 9.11
N ASP A 202 11.26 53.98 10.02
CA ASP A 202 10.90 53.82 11.44
C ASP A 202 9.40 53.66 11.64
N LYS A 203 8.60 54.41 10.87
CA LYS A 203 7.15 54.25 10.83
C LYS A 203 6.74 52.86 10.33
N LEU A 204 7.30 52.40 9.21
CA LEU A 204 7.02 51.07 8.66
C LEU A 204 7.46 49.96 9.63
N LEU A 205 8.59 50.14 10.31
CA LEU A 205 9.06 49.19 11.32
C LEU A 205 8.09 49.14 12.51
N THR A 206 7.61 50.29 12.97
CA THR A 206 6.63 50.39 14.04
C THR A 206 5.31 49.72 13.67
N GLU A 207 4.81 49.97 12.46
CA GLU A 207 3.61 49.31 11.92
C GLU A 207 3.80 47.79 11.88
N SER A 208 4.90 47.31 11.32
CA SER A 208 5.24 45.87 11.27
C SER A 208 5.33 45.22 12.66
N VAL A 209 5.91 45.91 13.64
CA VAL A 209 5.97 45.44 15.04
C VAL A 209 4.57 45.37 15.64
N THR A 210 3.70 46.35 15.37
CA THR A 210 2.32 46.34 15.88
C THR A 210 1.49 45.22 15.25
N GLU A 211 1.63 44.98 13.95
CA GLU A 211 0.98 43.86 13.25
C GLU A 211 1.46 42.52 13.78
N SER A 212 2.77 42.36 13.97
CA SER A 212 3.37 41.15 14.54
C SER A 212 2.87 40.88 15.96
N LYS A 213 2.76 41.92 16.81
CA LYS A 213 2.18 41.78 18.16
C LYS A 213 0.71 41.37 18.12
N LYS A 214 -0.07 41.90 17.17
CA LYS A 214 -1.47 41.52 16.96
C LYS A 214 -1.60 40.07 16.50
N ALA A 215 -0.77 39.64 15.55
CA ALA A 215 -0.69 38.26 15.09
C ALA A 215 -0.33 37.30 16.24
N LEU A 216 0.68 37.65 17.05
CA LEU A 216 1.07 36.87 18.22
C LEU A 216 -0.09 36.70 19.21
N LYS A 217 -0.82 37.78 19.52
CA LYS A 217 -2.00 37.72 20.40
C LYS A 217 -3.09 36.80 19.85
N ASN A 218 -3.33 36.85 18.54
CA ASN A 218 -4.30 35.97 17.89
C ASN A 218 -3.87 34.50 17.94
N HIS A 219 -2.59 34.20 17.69
CA HIS A 219 -2.06 32.85 17.78
C HIS A 219 -2.10 32.31 19.22
N LEU A 220 -1.82 33.13 20.23
CA LEU A 220 -1.98 32.74 21.64
C LEU A 220 -3.44 32.40 21.97
N ALA A 221 -4.41 33.18 21.45
CA ALA A 221 -5.83 32.87 21.64
C ALA A 221 -6.24 31.55 20.97
N GLN A 222 -5.73 31.28 19.76
CA GLN A 222 -5.94 30.01 19.07
C GLN A 222 -5.32 28.84 19.83
N LEU A 223 -4.12 29.02 20.38
CA LEU A 223 -3.43 28.00 21.17
C LEU A 223 -4.23 27.65 22.42
N ASN A 224 -4.70 28.65 23.17
CA ASN A 224 -5.57 28.43 24.34
C ASN A 224 -6.87 27.70 23.97
N TYR A 225 -7.47 28.02 22.82
CA TYR A 225 -8.66 27.31 22.33
C TYR A 225 -8.37 25.83 22.04
N VAL A 226 -7.24 25.55 21.38
CA VAL A 226 -6.80 24.18 21.09
C VAL A 226 -6.50 23.41 22.38
N GLU A 227 -5.80 24.02 23.34
CA GLU A 227 -5.56 23.43 24.66
C GLU A 227 -6.86 23.11 25.39
N GLY A 228 -7.85 24.00 25.35
CA GLY A 228 -9.18 23.76 25.90
C GLY A 228 -9.88 22.57 25.25
N SER A 229 -9.84 22.48 23.92
CA SER A 229 -10.41 21.35 23.18
C SER A 229 -9.70 20.02 23.49
N PHE A 230 -8.38 20.06 23.69
CA PHE A 230 -7.59 18.89 24.07
C PHE A 230 -8.00 18.36 25.45
N ILE A 231 -8.18 19.25 26.43
CA ILE A 231 -8.66 18.88 27.77
C ILE A 231 -10.06 18.26 27.70
N GLN A 232 -10.97 18.84 26.89
CA GLN A 232 -12.31 18.28 26.70
C GLN A 232 -12.26 16.87 26.12
N LEU A 233 -11.48 16.68 25.06
CA LEU A 233 -11.35 15.38 24.39
C LEU A 233 -10.73 14.33 25.32
N LYS A 234 -9.74 14.73 26.13
CA LYS A 234 -9.15 13.86 27.15
C LYS A 234 -10.20 13.40 28.17
N ASN A 235 -11.03 14.31 28.66
CA ASN A 235 -12.10 13.97 29.60
C ASN A 235 -13.17 13.07 28.96
N GLU A 236 -13.45 13.21 27.67
CA GLU A 236 -14.35 12.30 26.94
C GLU A 236 -13.77 10.90 26.79
N ILE A 237 -12.47 10.80 26.48
CA ILE A 237 -11.77 9.51 26.42
C ILE A 237 -11.85 8.79 27.77
N GLU A 238 -11.53 9.48 28.86
CA GLU A 238 -11.60 8.90 30.22
C GLU A 238 -13.02 8.40 30.54
N LYS A 239 -14.07 9.16 30.16
CA LYS A 239 -15.47 8.72 30.34
C LYS A 239 -15.81 7.47 29.52
N ILE A 240 -15.34 7.39 28.27
CA ILE A 240 -15.58 6.23 27.40
C ILE A 240 -14.86 5.00 27.95
N GLU A 241 -13.63 5.15 28.42
CA GLU A 241 -12.87 4.05 29.05
C GLU A 241 -13.57 3.51 30.31
N ASP A 242 -14.09 4.41 31.16
CA ASP A 242 -14.87 4.04 32.34
C ASP A 242 -16.16 3.29 31.96
N GLN A 243 -16.89 3.77 30.95
CA GLN A 243 -18.09 3.11 30.46
C GLN A 243 -17.78 1.73 29.89
N HIS A 244 -16.70 1.62 29.10
CA HIS A 244 -16.24 0.36 28.55
C HIS A 244 -15.87 -0.64 29.66
N SER A 245 -15.12 -0.20 30.66
CA SER A 245 -14.75 -1.02 31.82
C SER A 245 -15.98 -1.56 32.58
N ARG A 246 -16.98 -0.70 32.82
CA ARG A 246 -18.27 -1.11 33.43
C ARG A 246 -19.01 -2.12 32.57
N PHE A 247 -19.08 -1.88 31.26
CA PHE A 247 -19.73 -2.79 30.32
C PHE A 247 -19.05 -4.16 30.28
N THR A 248 -17.71 -4.20 30.23
CA THR A 248 -16.93 -5.44 30.25
C THR A 248 -17.19 -6.22 31.54
N LYS A 249 -17.17 -5.57 32.71
CA LYS A 249 -17.47 -6.23 33.99
C LYS A 249 -18.86 -6.85 34.00
N LYS A 250 -19.88 -6.08 33.60
CA LYS A 250 -21.27 -6.57 33.53
C LYS A 250 -21.44 -7.71 32.52
N SER A 251 -20.74 -7.65 31.40
CA SER A 251 -20.75 -8.72 30.39
C SER A 251 -20.13 -10.01 30.92
N LEU A 252 -19.03 -9.92 31.67
CA LEU A 252 -18.40 -11.08 32.32
C LEU A 252 -19.29 -11.71 33.38
N GLU A 253 -19.99 -10.89 34.18
CA GLU A 253 -20.99 -11.36 35.13
C GLU A 253 -22.14 -12.11 34.44
N LEU A 254 -22.70 -11.53 33.36
CA LEU A 254 -23.75 -12.19 32.57
C LEU A 254 -23.29 -13.52 31.97
N ILE A 255 -22.07 -13.58 31.43
CA ILE A 255 -21.48 -14.83 30.90
C ILE A 255 -21.37 -15.87 32.02
N LYS A 256 -21.01 -15.46 33.24
CA LYS A 256 -20.91 -16.37 34.38
C LYS A 256 -22.27 -16.92 34.77
N ASP A 257 -23.31 -16.09 34.78
CA ASP A 257 -24.66 -16.53 35.15
C ASP A 257 -25.29 -17.42 34.07
N LEU A 258 -25.11 -17.10 32.78
CA LEU A 258 -25.53 -17.96 31.67
C LEU A 258 -24.82 -19.33 31.71
N LYS A 259 -23.55 -19.38 32.11
CA LYS A 259 -22.85 -20.67 32.31
C LYS A 259 -23.48 -21.49 33.43
N LYS A 260 -23.84 -20.86 34.56
CA LYS A 260 -24.54 -21.55 35.66
C LYS A 260 -25.90 -22.08 35.22
N GLU A 261 -26.69 -21.26 34.51
CA GLU A 261 -28.00 -21.67 33.99
C GLU A 261 -27.88 -22.84 32.99
N ARG A 262 -26.90 -22.79 32.09
CA ARG A 262 -26.60 -23.89 31.17
C ARG A 262 -26.25 -25.17 31.93
N ASP A 263 -25.38 -25.09 32.94
CA ASP A 263 -24.93 -26.24 33.71
C ASP A 263 -26.09 -26.83 34.55
N PHE A 264 -26.97 -25.98 35.07
CA PHE A 264 -28.20 -26.38 35.75
C PHE A 264 -29.18 -27.08 34.80
N ALA A 265 -29.45 -26.50 33.62
CA ALA A 265 -30.32 -27.11 32.61
C ALA A 265 -29.77 -28.46 32.14
N ARG A 266 -28.45 -28.58 31.97
CA ARG A 266 -27.79 -29.86 31.64
C ARG A 266 -27.96 -30.90 32.74
N LYS A 267 -27.88 -30.50 34.01
CA LYS A 267 -28.11 -31.39 35.14
C LYS A 267 -29.54 -31.93 35.15
N ILE A 268 -30.53 -31.05 34.98
CA ILE A 268 -31.94 -31.47 34.90
C ILE A 268 -32.17 -32.41 33.72
N ALA A 269 -31.62 -32.11 32.54
CA ALA A 269 -31.75 -32.98 31.37
C ALA A 269 -31.22 -34.40 31.64
N LEU A 270 -30.06 -34.51 32.29
CA LEU A 270 -29.49 -35.81 32.68
C LEU A 270 -30.34 -36.54 33.73
N GLU A 271 -30.89 -35.84 34.71
CA GLU A 271 -31.81 -36.42 35.71
C GLU A 271 -33.07 -36.97 35.02
N VAL A 272 -33.68 -36.19 34.12
CA VAL A 272 -34.86 -36.63 33.35
C VAL A 272 -34.54 -37.82 32.44
N GLU A 273 -33.38 -37.84 31.78
CA GLU A 273 -32.94 -38.99 31.00
C GLU A 273 -32.78 -40.25 31.86
N GLN A 274 -32.17 -40.12 33.03
CA GLN A 274 -32.00 -41.24 33.98
C GLN A 274 -33.34 -41.77 34.47
N GLU A 275 -34.25 -40.89 34.88
CA GLU A 275 -35.61 -41.26 35.30
C GLU A 275 -36.38 -41.95 34.16
N THR A 276 -36.28 -41.41 32.94
CA THR A 276 -36.93 -41.99 31.75
C THR A 276 -36.41 -43.41 31.48
N ILE A 277 -35.09 -43.62 31.58
CA ILE A 277 -34.48 -44.94 31.43
C ILE A 277 -34.96 -45.89 32.53
N ALA A 278 -35.00 -45.44 33.78
CA ALA A 278 -35.48 -46.24 34.91
C ALA A 278 -36.95 -46.68 34.72
N VAL A 279 -37.82 -45.75 34.33
CA VAL A 279 -39.23 -46.03 34.03
C VAL A 279 -39.36 -47.01 32.86
N LYS A 280 -38.62 -46.80 31.77
CA LYS A 280 -38.60 -47.70 30.61
C LYS A 280 -38.17 -49.11 31.00
N ASN A 281 -37.13 -49.24 31.82
CA ASN A 281 -36.64 -50.52 32.31
C ASN A 281 -37.70 -51.21 33.18
N SER A 282 -38.34 -50.49 34.10
CA SER A 282 -39.44 -51.00 34.93
C SER A 282 -40.60 -51.50 34.07
N TYR A 283 -41.03 -50.70 33.08
CA TYR A 283 -42.10 -51.10 32.16
C TYR A 283 -41.73 -52.35 31.35
N THR A 284 -40.49 -52.43 30.88
CA THR A 284 -40.00 -53.61 30.14
C THR A 284 -39.99 -54.86 31.02
N HIS A 285 -39.61 -54.75 32.30
CA HIS A 285 -39.66 -55.86 33.26
C HIS A 285 -41.10 -56.31 33.51
N GLN A 286 -42.02 -55.37 33.71
CA GLN A 286 -43.45 -55.69 33.88
C GLN A 286 -44.04 -56.40 32.65
N LEU A 287 -43.70 -55.94 31.44
CA LEU A 287 -44.10 -56.60 30.19
C LEU A 287 -43.58 -58.04 30.10
N LEU A 288 -42.30 -58.25 30.40
CA LEU A 288 -41.70 -59.59 30.41
C LEU A 288 -42.37 -60.50 31.45
N ASP A 289 -42.70 -59.98 32.63
CA ASP A 289 -43.42 -60.74 33.65
C ASP A 289 -44.85 -61.07 33.22
N PHE A 290 -45.55 -60.16 32.53
CA PHE A 290 -46.85 -60.45 31.95
C PHE A 290 -46.77 -61.51 30.85
N GLU A 291 -45.77 -61.47 29.97
CA GLU A 291 -45.56 -62.50 28.93
C GLU A 291 -45.26 -63.87 29.54
N LYS A 292 -44.43 -63.93 30.60
CA LYS A 292 -44.18 -65.17 31.34
C LYS A 292 -45.45 -65.71 31.96
N ARG A 293 -46.21 -64.88 32.69
CA ARG A 293 -47.49 -65.28 33.31
C ARG A 293 -48.51 -65.73 32.28
N LYS A 294 -48.60 -65.04 31.13
CA LYS A 294 -49.46 -65.43 30.01
C LYS A 294 -49.07 -66.82 29.52
N SER A 295 -47.78 -67.05 29.23
CA SER A 295 -47.26 -68.35 28.79
C SER A 295 -47.56 -69.46 29.81
N GLU A 296 -47.35 -69.20 31.10
CA GLU A 296 -47.66 -70.16 32.18
C GLU A 296 -49.15 -70.52 32.25
N ILE A 297 -50.04 -69.53 32.06
CA ILE A 297 -51.49 -69.74 32.04
C ILE A 297 -51.89 -70.53 30.79
N GLU A 298 -51.36 -70.17 29.61
CA GLU A 298 -51.60 -70.90 28.37
C GLU A 298 -51.16 -72.36 28.48
N GLU A 299 -49.99 -72.63 29.06
CA GLU A 299 -49.47 -73.97 29.30
C GLU A 299 -50.39 -74.76 30.25
N LYS A 300 -50.82 -74.14 31.37
CA LYS A 300 -51.77 -74.76 32.32
C LYS A 300 -53.11 -75.09 31.67
N ILE A 301 -53.66 -74.16 30.88
CA ILE A 301 -54.92 -74.36 30.15
C ILE A 301 -54.78 -75.49 29.14
N LYS A 302 -53.68 -75.51 28.37
CA LYS A 302 -53.37 -76.55 27.40
C LYS A 302 -53.27 -77.93 28.06
N GLN A 303 -52.55 -78.03 29.17
CA GLN A 303 -52.44 -79.28 29.94
C GLN A 303 -53.80 -79.74 30.49
N LYS A 304 -54.63 -78.81 30.97
CA LYS A 304 -55.98 -79.14 31.47
C LYS A 304 -56.86 -79.70 30.35
N TYR A 305 -56.92 -79.01 29.21
CA TYR A 305 -57.70 -79.48 28.05
C TYR A 305 -57.15 -80.77 27.45
N GLN A 306 -55.83 -80.96 27.42
CA GLN A 306 -55.23 -82.23 27.00
C GLN A 306 -55.69 -83.39 27.88
N LYS A 307 -55.62 -83.23 29.21
CA LYS A 307 -56.11 -84.26 30.17
C LYS A 307 -57.60 -84.54 30.01
N GLU A 308 -58.41 -83.51 29.82
CA GLU A 308 -59.86 -83.66 29.62
C GLU A 308 -60.17 -84.36 28.29
N THR A 309 -59.45 -84.01 27.23
CA THR A 309 -59.57 -84.67 25.92
C THR A 309 -59.15 -86.14 25.99
N GLU A 310 -58.07 -86.47 26.70
CA GLU A 310 -57.65 -87.86 26.92
C GLU A 310 -58.68 -88.66 27.71
N LYS A 311 -59.26 -88.08 28.78
CA LYS A 311 -60.37 -88.71 29.51
C LYS A 311 -61.56 -88.98 28.61
N LEU A 312 -62.01 -87.98 27.85
CA LEU A 312 -63.13 -88.14 26.92
C LEU A 312 -62.84 -89.18 25.82
N LYS A 313 -61.60 -89.22 25.30
CA LYS A 313 -61.17 -90.27 24.35
C LYS A 313 -61.26 -91.66 24.97
N ASN A 314 -60.79 -91.83 26.20
CA ASN A 314 -60.87 -93.11 26.91
C ASN A 314 -62.33 -93.52 27.17
N GLU A 315 -63.18 -92.60 27.63
CA GLU A 315 -64.62 -92.85 27.84
C GLU A 315 -65.34 -93.22 26.53
N ILE A 316 -64.99 -92.58 25.41
CA ILE A 316 -65.52 -92.92 24.09
C ILE A 316 -65.11 -94.33 23.70
N GLU A 317 -63.85 -94.70 23.91
CA GLU A 317 -63.34 -96.03 23.56
C GLU A 317 -63.97 -97.12 24.43
N GLU A 318 -64.16 -96.88 25.73
CA GLU A 318 -64.89 -97.78 26.64
C GLU A 318 -66.36 -97.97 26.20
N LYS A 319 -67.06 -96.88 25.85
CA LYS A 319 -68.43 -96.95 25.33
C LYS A 319 -68.49 -97.65 23.98
N ARG A 320 -67.49 -97.45 23.12
CA ARG A 320 -67.38 -98.15 21.83
C ARG A 320 -67.20 -99.65 22.02
N LEU A 321 -66.29 -100.07 22.90
CA LEU A 321 -66.09 -101.48 23.27
C LEU A 321 -67.37 -102.10 23.83
N SER A 322 -68.05 -101.38 24.74
CA SER A 322 -69.33 -101.81 25.31
C SER A 322 -70.40 -101.96 24.23
N SER A 323 -70.50 -101.01 23.29
CA SER A 323 -71.44 -101.08 22.16
C SER A 323 -71.14 -102.26 21.23
N VAL A 324 -69.87 -102.53 20.93
CA VAL A 324 -69.46 -103.69 20.12
C VAL A 324 -69.84 -105.00 20.83
N ASN A 325 -69.61 -105.09 22.14
CA ASN A 325 -69.99 -106.27 22.92
C ASN A 325 -71.51 -106.46 22.97
N LEU A 326 -72.28 -105.39 23.16
CA LEU A 326 -73.75 -105.43 23.11
C LEU A 326 -74.25 -105.84 21.72
N MET A 327 -73.67 -105.33 20.63
CA MET A 327 -73.98 -105.76 19.27
C MET A 327 -73.74 -107.26 19.08
N LYS A 328 -72.60 -107.80 19.56
CA LYS A 328 -72.33 -109.25 19.51
C LYS A 328 -73.37 -110.07 20.28
N ILE A 329 -73.75 -109.63 21.47
CA ILE A 329 -74.79 -110.30 22.27
C ILE A 329 -76.13 -110.28 21.54
N VAL A 330 -76.50 -109.15 20.93
CA VAL A 330 -77.73 -109.04 20.13
C VAL A 330 -77.66 -109.97 18.92
N GLU A 331 -76.54 -110.01 18.19
CA GLU A 331 -76.36 -110.94 17.06
C GLU A 331 -76.46 -112.41 17.50
N GLU A 332 -75.90 -112.77 18.66
CA GLU A 332 -76.02 -114.11 19.24
C GLU A 332 -77.48 -114.44 19.61
N GLN A 333 -78.18 -113.52 20.26
CA GLN A 333 -79.60 -113.67 20.58
C GLN A 333 -80.46 -113.73 19.31
N GLU A 334 -80.17 -112.94 18.29
CA GLU A 334 -80.86 -113.00 17.00
C GLU A 334 -80.62 -114.35 16.31
N LYS A 335 -79.41 -114.90 16.36
CA LYS A 335 -79.11 -116.25 15.87
C LYS A 335 -79.88 -117.32 16.66
N GLU A 336 -79.92 -117.23 17.99
CA GLU A 336 -80.70 -118.14 18.83
C GLU A 336 -82.20 -118.05 18.51
N ILE A 337 -82.75 -116.84 18.39
CA ILE A 337 -84.14 -116.61 17.98
C ILE A 337 -84.39 -117.18 16.59
N LYS A 338 -83.45 -117.04 15.65
CA LYS A 338 -83.56 -117.60 14.30
C LYS A 338 -83.56 -119.13 14.32
N ILE A 339 -82.72 -119.76 15.15
CA ILE A 339 -82.70 -121.22 15.38
C ILE A 339 -84.00 -121.68 16.02
N LEU A 340 -84.50 -120.96 17.03
CA LEU A 340 -85.77 -121.26 17.70
C LEU A 340 -86.95 -121.11 16.74
N LYS A 341 -86.99 -120.05 15.92
CA LYS A 341 -87.98 -119.87 14.84
C LYS A 341 -87.91 -121.00 13.81
N GLN A 342 -86.72 -121.41 13.38
CA GLN A 342 -86.55 -122.56 12.47
C GLN A 342 -86.97 -123.89 13.10
N LYS A 343 -86.77 -124.08 14.41
CA LYS A 343 -87.30 -125.26 15.14
C LYS A 343 -88.82 -125.22 15.26
N LEU A 344 -89.42 -124.04 15.42
CA LEU A 344 -90.86 -123.83 15.42
C LEU A 344 -91.49 -124.03 14.02
N GLU A 345 -90.80 -123.63 12.95
CA GLU A 345 -91.24 -123.80 11.56
C GLU A 345 -91.05 -125.23 11.03
N LYS A 346 -90.13 -126.03 11.60
CA LYS A 346 -89.99 -127.47 11.30
C LYS A 346 -90.82 -128.38 12.22
N GLY A 347 -91.50 -127.81 13.20
CA GLY A 347 -92.41 -128.49 14.13
C GLY A 347 -93.90 -128.30 13.82
N LYS A 348 -94.22 -127.74 12.65
CA LYS A 348 -95.55 -127.73 12.02
C LYS A 348 -95.41 -128.37 10.64
#